data_AF-L8WK48-F1
#
_entry.id   AF-L8WK48-F1
#
_cell.length_a   1.000
_cell.length_b   1.000
_cell.length_c   1.000
_cell.angle_alpha   90.00
_cell.angle_beta   90.00
_cell.angle_gamma   90.00
#
_symmetry.space_group_name_H-M   'P 1'
#
loop_
_entity.id
_entity.type
_entity.pdbx_description
1 polymer ?
#
loop_
_entity_poly.entity_id
_entity_poly.type
_entity_poly.pdbx_seq_one_letter_code
_entity_poly.pdbx_strand_id
1 'polypeptide(L)'
;MQHPAYSLSPPLLCNKTKHSAGRGHLYLDMIVSAWGTWTLFQSLLRVLRNIGDRHGGVSIANVSTRWVLEHSFVGAVIIGARLGVSEHTRDNQNAFTFRLTEEDFREIDGVLKDSKGHQLIQTIGDCGSEYR
;
A
#
# COMPACT_ATOMS: atom_id res chain seq x y z
N MET A 1 -24.95 30.78 -37.97
CA MET A 1 -24.20 30.39 -36.76
C MET A 1 -24.97 29.28 -36.05
N GLN A 2 -24.57 28.04 -36.26
CA GLN A 2 -25.17 26.84 -35.62
C GLN A 2 -24.18 26.35 -34.56
N HIS A 3 -24.62 26.29 -33.31
CA HIS A 3 -23.90 25.62 -32.22
C HIS A 3 -24.15 24.10 -32.30
N PRO A 4 -23.13 23.24 -32.23
CA PRO A 4 -23.34 21.81 -32.07
C PRO A 4 -23.59 21.46 -30.59
N ALA A 5 -24.64 20.67 -30.36
CA ALA A 5 -24.96 20.08 -29.08
C ALA A 5 -23.90 19.03 -28.69
N TYR A 6 -23.30 19.17 -27.52
CA TYR A 6 -22.44 18.15 -26.92
C TYR A 6 -23.30 16.97 -26.47
N SER A 7 -23.05 15.77 -27.01
CA SER A 7 -23.65 14.53 -26.52
C SER A 7 -23.00 14.16 -25.19
N LEU A 8 -23.77 14.22 -24.10
CA LEU A 8 -23.36 13.70 -22.80
C LEU A 8 -23.44 12.17 -22.85
N SER A 9 -22.30 11.49 -22.76
CA SER A 9 -22.23 10.06 -22.48
C SER A 9 -22.91 9.77 -21.13
N PRO A 10 -23.64 8.66 -20.96
CA PRO A 10 -24.29 8.35 -19.70
C PRO A 10 -23.26 8.14 -18.58
N PRO A 11 -23.49 8.61 -17.35
CA PRO A 11 -22.64 8.27 -16.22
C PRO A 11 -22.70 6.76 -15.98
N LEU A 12 -21.53 6.13 -15.85
CA LEU A 12 -21.38 4.73 -15.49
C LEU A 12 -22.15 4.47 -14.19
N LEU A 13 -23.27 3.77 -14.33
CA LEU A 13 -24.10 3.31 -13.23
C LEU A 13 -23.27 2.29 -12.43
N CYS A 14 -22.66 2.73 -11.33
CA CYS A 14 -21.96 1.84 -10.40
C CYS A 14 -23.00 0.94 -9.71
N ASN A 15 -23.10 -0.30 -10.18
CA ASN A 15 -23.99 -1.30 -9.61
C ASN A 15 -23.60 -1.56 -8.14
N LYS A 16 -24.53 -1.30 -7.21
CA LYS A 16 -24.29 -1.41 -5.77
C LYS A 16 -24.52 -2.84 -5.30
N THR A 17 -23.46 -3.52 -4.88
CA THR A 17 -23.55 -4.62 -3.91
C THR A 17 -22.86 -4.18 -2.62
N LYS A 18 -23.65 -3.65 -1.69
CA LYS A 18 -23.20 -3.32 -0.34
C LYS A 18 -23.02 -4.62 0.44
N HIS A 19 -21.78 -5.02 0.69
CA HIS A 19 -21.47 -5.92 1.81
C HIS A 19 -20.93 -5.07 2.97
N SER A 20 -21.79 -4.90 3.97
CA SER A 20 -21.46 -4.33 5.27
C SER A 20 -20.50 -5.27 6.01
N ALA A 21 -19.20 -5.05 5.83
CA ALA A 21 -18.15 -5.78 6.55
C ALA A 21 -17.57 -4.89 7.67
N GLY A 22 -17.44 -5.45 8.88
CA GLY A 22 -16.84 -4.77 10.01
C GLY A 22 -15.42 -4.29 9.71
N ARG A 23 -14.99 -3.17 10.32
CA ARG A 23 -13.74 -2.44 10.06
C ARG A 23 -12.45 -3.28 9.94
N GLY A 24 -12.40 -4.51 10.47
CA GLY A 24 -11.25 -5.42 10.35
C GLY A 24 -11.13 -6.17 9.02
N HIS A 25 -12.21 -6.27 8.24
CA HIS A 25 -12.23 -7.05 7.00
C HIS A 25 -11.70 -6.27 5.80
N LEU A 26 -11.78 -4.94 5.80
CA LEU A 26 -11.44 -4.12 4.63
C LEU A 26 -10.00 -4.32 4.14
N TYR A 27 -9.03 -4.31 5.06
CA TYR A 27 -7.62 -4.51 4.71
C TYR A 27 -7.32 -5.96 4.35
N LEU A 28 -7.90 -6.91 5.10
CA LEU A 28 -7.70 -8.33 4.84
C LEU A 28 -8.27 -8.69 3.47
N ASP A 29 -9.49 -8.28 3.18
CA ASP A 29 -10.19 -8.47 1.90
C ASP A 29 -9.41 -7.80 0.77
N MET A 30 -8.88 -6.58 0.96
CA MET A 30 -7.99 -5.96 -0.04
C MET A 30 -6.75 -6.83 -0.30
N ILE A 31 -6.11 -7.34 0.74
CA ILE A 31 -4.92 -8.19 0.62
C ILE A 31 -5.23 -9.48 -0.11
N VAL A 32 -6.31 -10.19 0.25
CA VAL A 32 -6.59 -11.55 -0.27
C VAL A 32 -7.44 -11.57 -1.54
N SER A 33 -8.23 -10.53 -1.79
CA SER A 33 -9.14 -10.46 -2.95
C SER A 33 -8.57 -9.64 -4.10
N ALA A 34 -7.75 -8.62 -3.81
CA ALA A 34 -7.27 -7.70 -4.85
C ALA A 34 -5.74 -7.71 -5.03
N TRP A 35 -4.95 -7.73 -3.95
CA TRP A 35 -3.49 -7.64 -4.04
C TRP A 35 -2.81 -9.00 -4.28
N GLY A 36 -3.19 -10.05 -3.54
CA GLY A 36 -2.48 -11.32 -3.57
C GLY A 36 -3.15 -12.38 -2.69
N THR A 37 -2.36 -13.28 -2.11
CA THR A 37 -2.85 -14.26 -1.14
C THR A 37 -2.30 -13.97 0.25
N TRP A 38 -2.94 -14.53 1.29
CA TRP A 38 -2.42 -14.43 2.65
C TRP A 38 -0.99 -14.99 2.78
N THR A 39 -0.71 -16.12 2.13
CA THR A 39 0.62 -16.74 2.12
C THR A 39 1.67 -15.85 1.46
N LEU A 40 1.30 -15.15 0.38
CA LEU A 40 2.17 -14.19 -0.28
C LEU A 40 2.46 -12.99 0.64
N PHE A 41 1.43 -12.46 1.30
CA PHE A 41 1.58 -11.37 2.25
C PHE A 41 2.50 -11.76 3.43
N GLN A 42 2.32 -12.95 4.00
CA GLN A 42 3.21 -13.46 5.05
C GLN A 42 4.66 -13.64 4.56
N SER A 43 4.85 -13.99 3.29
CA SER A 43 6.18 -14.08 2.69
C SER A 43 6.84 -12.70 2.56
N LEU A 44 6.07 -11.68 2.14
CA LEU A 44 6.53 -10.29 2.14
C LEU A 44 6.94 -9.84 3.55
N LEU A 45 6.11 -10.10 4.57
CA LEU A 45 6.41 -9.71 5.96
C LEU A 45 7.71 -10.37 6.47
N ARG A 46 7.97 -11.63 6.12
CA ARG A 46 9.23 -12.31 6.47
C ARG A 46 10.43 -11.68 5.78
N VAL A 47 10.32 -11.35 4.48
CA VAL A 47 11.38 -10.64 3.75
C VAL A 47 11.67 -9.29 4.40
N LEU A 48 10.63 -8.49 4.68
CA LEU A 48 10.80 -7.19 5.35
C LEU A 48 11.42 -7.33 6.75
N ARG A 49 11.09 -8.38 7.50
CA ARG A 49 11.71 -8.65 8.81
C ARG A 49 13.19 -8.95 8.66
N ASN A 50 13.56 -9.86 7.75
CA ASN A 50 14.95 -10.22 7.49
C ASN A 50 15.79 -8.99 7.06
N ILE A 51 15.24 -8.15 6.19
CA ILE A 51 15.85 -6.87 5.81
C ILE A 51 16.04 -5.98 7.05
N GLY A 52 15.00 -5.85 7.88
CA GLY A 52 15.07 -5.07 9.11
C GLY A 52 16.16 -5.54 10.05
N ASP A 53 16.35 -6.86 10.18
CA ASP A 53 17.42 -7.47 10.96
C ASP A 53 18.81 -7.15 10.39
N ARG A 54 18.99 -7.19 9.06
CA ARG A 54 20.25 -6.78 8.40
C ARG A 54 20.62 -5.32 8.64
N HIS A 55 19.61 -4.44 8.75
CA HIS A 55 19.78 -2.99 8.96
C HIS A 55 19.75 -2.58 10.44
N GLY A 56 20.24 -3.45 11.34
CA GLY A 56 20.38 -3.11 12.77
C GLY A 56 19.10 -3.30 13.58
N GLY A 57 18.19 -4.14 13.11
CA GLY A 57 16.97 -4.50 13.83
C GLY A 57 15.81 -3.52 13.65
N VAL A 58 15.81 -2.69 12.61
CA VAL A 58 14.71 -1.75 12.33
C VAL A 58 13.38 -2.49 12.11
N SER A 59 12.26 -1.80 12.38
CA SER A 59 10.92 -2.36 12.24
C SER A 59 10.53 -2.61 10.77
N ILE A 60 9.63 -3.56 10.52
CA ILE A 60 9.09 -3.80 9.17
C ILE A 60 8.40 -2.55 8.59
N ALA A 61 7.88 -1.69 9.46
CA ALA A 61 7.26 -0.41 9.08
C ALA A 61 8.32 0.60 8.59
N ASN A 62 9.51 0.60 9.20
CA ASN A 62 10.62 1.42 8.74
C ASN A 62 11.16 0.93 7.39
N VAL A 63 11.28 -0.39 7.20
CA VAL A 63 11.70 -0.97 5.91
C VAL A 63 10.71 -0.62 4.80
N SER A 64 9.41 -0.80 5.03
CA SER A 64 8.40 -0.46 4.03
C SER A 64 8.33 1.04 3.76
N THR A 65 8.44 1.89 4.79
CA THR A 65 8.49 3.35 4.62
C THR A 65 9.71 3.77 3.82
N ARG A 66 10.89 3.23 4.14
CA ARG A 66 12.12 3.50 3.39
C ARG A 66 11.96 3.08 1.94
N TRP A 67 11.42 1.89 1.66
CA TRP A 67 11.18 1.42 0.29
C TRP A 67 10.30 2.40 -0.51
N VAL A 68 9.22 2.91 0.07
CA VAL A 68 8.35 3.90 -0.59
C VAL A 68 9.11 5.21 -0.88
N LEU A 69 9.96 5.67 0.04
CA LEU A 69 10.76 6.89 -0.11
C LEU A 69 11.87 6.79 -1.17
N GLU A 70 12.21 5.59 -1.64
CA GLU A 70 13.25 5.39 -2.67
C GLU A 70 12.73 5.64 -4.09
N HIS A 71 11.41 5.74 -4.27
CA HIS A 71 10.84 6.10 -5.56
C HIS A 71 11.08 7.59 -5.86
N SER A 72 11.65 7.89 -7.03
CA SER A 72 12.00 9.26 -7.45
C SER A 72 10.82 10.24 -7.51
N PHE A 73 9.59 9.73 -7.64
CA PHE A 73 8.36 10.50 -7.68
C PHE A 73 7.69 10.67 -6.29
N VAL A 74 8.27 10.13 -5.22
CA VAL A 74 7.75 10.26 -3.86
C VAL A 74 8.51 11.35 -3.10
N GLY A 75 7.81 12.42 -2.72
CA GLY A 75 8.38 13.51 -1.93
C GLY A 75 8.26 13.32 -0.41
N ALA A 76 7.26 12.57 0.07
CA ALA A 76 7.02 12.35 1.50
C ALA A 76 6.13 11.11 1.75
N VAL A 77 6.23 10.55 2.97
CA VAL A 77 5.31 9.52 3.49
C VAL A 77 4.60 10.07 4.73
N ILE A 78 3.28 9.85 4.81
CA ILE A 78 2.45 10.27 5.95
C ILE A 78 2.18 9.04 6.83
N ILE A 79 2.61 9.09 8.10
CA ILE A 79 2.37 8.02 9.08
C ILE A 79 1.32 8.51 10.09
N GLY A 80 0.17 7.85 10.10
CA GLY A 80 -0.88 8.11 11.09
C GLY A 80 -0.48 7.58 12.47
N ALA A 81 -0.52 8.43 13.49
CA ALA A 81 -0.29 8.06 14.89
C ALA A 81 -1.46 8.51 15.77
N ARG A 82 -1.72 7.77 16.86
CA ARG A 82 -2.69 8.18 17.89
C ARG A 82 -1.94 8.84 19.03
N LEU A 83 -1.94 10.18 19.04
CA LEU A 83 -1.27 10.99 20.06
C LEU A 83 -1.75 10.59 21.47
N GLY A 84 -0.82 10.36 22.40
CA GLY A 84 -1.12 9.93 23.77
C GLY A 84 -1.46 8.45 23.95
N VAL A 85 -1.52 7.64 22.88
CA VAL A 85 -1.77 6.19 22.96
C VAL A 85 -0.65 5.39 22.31
N SER A 86 -0.27 5.76 21.08
CA SER A 86 0.75 5.06 20.30
C SER A 86 1.40 6.05 19.34
N GLU A 87 2.39 6.77 19.85
CA GLU A 87 3.24 7.67 19.08
C GLU A 87 4.64 7.05 18.97
N HIS A 88 4.83 6.23 17.93
CA HIS A 88 6.12 5.62 17.61
C HIS A 88 7.05 6.59 16.86
N THR A 89 6.99 7.89 17.19
CA THR A 89 7.69 8.96 16.46
C THR A 89 9.18 8.69 16.35
N ARG A 90 9.82 8.22 17.44
CA ARG A 90 11.23 7.84 17.42
C ARG A 90 11.52 6.63 16.53
N ASP A 91 10.63 5.63 16.53
CA ASP A 91 10.80 4.47 15.64
C ASP A 91 10.64 4.88 14.18
N ASN A 92 9.62 5.67 13.85
CA ASN A 92 9.34 6.15 12.49
C ASN A 92 10.51 6.95 11.89
N GLN A 93 11.29 7.66 12.72
CA GLN A 93 12.48 8.38 12.27
C GLN A 93 13.61 7.45 11.81
N ASN A 94 13.64 6.19 12.27
CA ASN A 94 14.66 5.23 11.85
C ASN A 94 14.55 4.88 10.36
N ALA A 95 13.41 5.15 9.69
CA ALA A 95 13.30 5.04 8.23
C ALA A 95 14.34 5.91 7.47
N PHE A 96 14.93 6.92 8.12
CA PHE A 96 15.95 7.79 7.53
C PHE A 96 17.39 7.44 7.93
N THR A 97 17.59 6.44 8.80
CA THR A 97 18.92 6.11 9.36
C THR A 97 19.63 4.99 8.60
N PHE A 98 19.00 4.40 7.58
CA PHE A 98 19.56 3.35 6.74
C PHE A 98 19.18 3.55 5.28
N ARG A 99 19.80 2.76 4.39
CA ARG A 99 19.49 2.71 2.96
C ARG A 99 19.27 1.26 2.56
N LEU A 100 18.30 1.03 1.69
CA LEU A 100 18.11 -0.28 1.11
C LEU A 100 19.22 -0.55 0.09
N THR A 101 19.74 -1.77 0.15
CA THR A 101 20.71 -2.29 -0.80
C THR A 101 20.01 -2.84 -2.03
N GLU A 102 20.76 -3.04 -3.12
CA GLU A 102 20.23 -3.72 -4.31
C GLU A 102 19.75 -5.15 -4.03
N GLU A 103 20.32 -5.82 -3.03
CA GLU A 103 19.83 -7.12 -2.56
C GLU A 103 18.45 -6.99 -1.91
N ASP A 104 18.27 -6.02 -1.03
CA ASP A 104 16.97 -5.77 -0.38
C ASP A 104 15.88 -5.48 -1.42
N PHE A 105 16.18 -4.65 -2.42
CA PHE A 105 15.25 -4.37 -3.51
C PHE A 105 14.90 -5.63 -4.29
N ARG A 106 15.89 -6.46 -4.66
CA ARG A 106 15.65 -7.71 -5.38
C ARG A 106 14.81 -8.70 -4.60
N GLU A 107 15.01 -8.81 -3.28
CA GLU A 107 14.20 -9.67 -2.43
C GLU A 107 12.74 -9.19 -2.35
N ILE A 108 12.52 -7.89 -2.16
CA ILE A 108 11.18 -7.30 -2.15
C ILE A 108 10.50 -7.49 -3.50
N ASP A 109 11.19 -7.14 -4.60
CA ASP A 109 10.68 -7.30 -5.96
C ASP A 109 10.37 -8.76 -6.29
N GLY A 110 11.15 -9.70 -5.76
CA GLY A 110 10.91 -11.13 -5.90
C GLY A 110 9.51 -11.52 -5.41
N VAL A 111 9.07 -10.98 -4.27
CA VAL A 111 7.73 -11.23 -3.74
C VAL A 111 6.67 -10.41 -4.48
N LEU A 112 6.96 -9.14 -4.81
CA LEU A 112 5.99 -8.26 -5.45
C LEU A 112 5.62 -8.70 -6.87
N LYS A 113 6.52 -9.40 -7.58
CA LYS A 113 6.26 -9.99 -8.91
C LYS A 113 5.11 -10.99 -8.92
N ASP A 114 4.91 -11.71 -7.82
CA ASP A 114 3.83 -12.67 -7.66
C ASP A 114 2.52 -12.01 -7.19
N SER A 115 2.54 -10.69 -6.93
CA SER A 115 1.37 -9.91 -6.53
C SER A 115 0.70 -9.23 -7.72
N LYS A 116 -0.57 -8.85 -7.52
CA LYS A 116 -1.35 -8.01 -8.44
C LYS A 116 -1.22 -6.52 -8.11
N GLY A 117 -0.17 -6.10 -7.41
CA GLY A 117 0.04 -4.72 -6.97
C GLY A 117 -0.11 -3.69 -8.10
N HIS A 118 0.45 -3.98 -9.28
CA HIS A 118 0.38 -3.11 -10.46
C HIS A 118 -1.04 -2.93 -11.03
N GLN A 119 -2.00 -3.79 -10.66
CA GLN A 119 -3.38 -3.76 -11.11
C GLN A 119 -4.32 -3.17 -10.06
N LEU A 120 -3.83 -2.81 -8.88
CA LEU A 120 -4.68 -2.38 -7.76
C LEU A 120 -5.50 -1.13 -8.10
N ILE A 121 -4.89 -0.13 -8.75
CA ILE A 121 -5.59 1.09 -9.17
C ILE A 121 -6.74 0.75 -10.14
N GLN A 122 -6.54 -0.22 -11.03
CA GLN A 122 -7.57 -0.65 -11.98
C GLN A 122 -8.66 -1.49 -11.31
N THR A 123 -8.31 -2.24 -10.27
CA THR A 123 -9.20 -3.21 -9.61
C THR A 123 -10.06 -2.58 -8.52
N ILE A 124 -9.49 -1.67 -7.73
CA ILE A 124 -10.14 -1.05 -6.56
C ILE A 124 -10.53 0.42 -6.83
N GLY A 125 -9.87 1.08 -7.77
CA GLY A 125 -10.00 2.53 -7.99
C GLY A 125 -8.99 3.35 -7.18
N ASP A 126 -9.08 4.67 -7.29
CA ASP A 126 -8.18 5.63 -6.63
C ASP A 126 -8.63 6.03 -5.21
N CYS A 127 -9.87 5.69 -4.86
CA CYS A 127 -10.51 6.00 -3.59
C CYS A 127 -10.77 4.73 -2.81
N GLY A 128 -10.40 4.73 -1.53
CA GLY A 128 -10.76 3.66 -0.59
C GLY A 128 -12.26 3.39 -0.65
N SER A 129 -12.65 2.12 -0.73
CA SER A 129 -14.05 1.71 -0.87
C SER A 129 -14.92 2.17 0.31
N GLU A 130 -14.32 2.62 1.42
CA GLU A 130 -15.05 3.12 2.59
C GLU A 130 -15.82 4.44 2.34
N TYR A 131 -15.45 5.22 1.32
CA TYR A 131 -16.10 6.49 0.99
C TYR A 131 -17.07 6.40 -0.21
N ARG A 132 -17.33 5.19 -0.71
CA ARG A 132 -18.19 4.93 -1.88
C ARG A 132 -19.59 4.44 -1.47
#